data_AF-A0A9E2Z4R6-F1
#
_entry.id   AF-A0A9E2Z4R6-F1
#
_cell.length_a   1.000
_cell.length_b   1.000
_cell.length_c   1.000
_cell.angle_alpha   90.00
_cell.angle_beta   90.00
_cell.angle_gamma   90.00
#
_symmetry.space_group_name_H-M   'P 1'
#
loop_
_entity.id
_entity.type
_entity.pdbx_description
1 polymer ?
#
loop_
_entity_poly.entity_id
_entity_poly.type
_entity_poly.pdbx_seq_one_letter_code
_entity_poly.pdbx_strand_id
1 'polypeptide(L)'
;MRFLSFAYRFLTNFGFLATVYLSLSYIEKYNNRAILAIAVLIYAGMRAASALRSFYFFQRIERLEIESRRVIALVTQGGAQSPIKTKTVADVTLLRRDGEIKSYIDLFFLAAVVLLCVAKIVND
;
A
#
# COMPACT_ATOMS: atom_id res chain seq x y z
N MET A 1 -14.45 3.96 -11.79
CA MET A 1 -13.40 4.76 -11.10
C MET A 1 -12.40 3.93 -10.30
N ARG A 2 -12.80 2.89 -9.53
CA ARG A 2 -11.90 2.06 -8.71
C ARG A 2 -10.77 1.38 -9.49
N PHE A 3 -11.11 0.66 -10.56
CA PHE A 3 -10.12 -0.01 -11.42
C PHE A 3 -9.10 0.96 -12.01
N LEU A 4 -9.54 2.17 -12.42
CA LEU A 4 -8.64 3.19 -12.93
C LEU A 4 -7.66 3.69 -11.86
N SER A 5 -8.11 3.81 -10.60
CA SER A 5 -7.24 4.17 -9.48
C SER A 5 -6.19 3.08 -9.20
N PHE A 6 -6.56 1.80 -9.31
CA PHE A 6 -5.59 0.69 -9.19
C PHE A 6 -4.60 0.66 -10.35
N ALA A 7 -5.08 0.82 -11.60
CA ALA A 7 -4.24 0.86 -12.78
C ALA A 7 -3.26 2.04 -12.74
N TYR A 8 -3.72 3.23 -12.33
CA TYR A 8 -2.86 4.39 -12.13
C TYR A 8 -1.77 4.10 -11.08
N ARG A 9 -2.14 3.55 -9.92
CA ARG A 9 -1.18 3.20 -8.86
C ARG A 9 -0.15 2.19 -9.35
N PHE A 10 -0.60 1.18 -10.09
CA PHE A 10 0.28 0.18 -10.70
C PHE A 10 1.26 0.82 -11.68
N LEU A 11 0.77 1.61 -12.64
CA LEU A 11 1.60 2.29 -13.64
C LEU A 11 2.62 3.23 -13.01
N THR A 12 2.23 4.00 -11.99
CA THR A 12 3.17 4.90 -11.29
C THR A 12 4.28 4.15 -10.56
N ASN A 13 3.94 3.06 -9.87
CA ASN A 13 4.94 2.26 -9.17
C ASN A 13 5.82 1.46 -10.14
N PHE A 14 5.25 0.97 -11.25
CA PHE A 14 6.00 0.34 -12.33
C PHE A 14 6.97 1.32 -12.98
N GLY A 15 6.53 2.56 -13.25
CA GLY A 15 7.40 3.62 -13.77
C GLY A 15 8.55 3.94 -12.83
N PHE A 16 8.31 3.95 -11.51
CA PHE A 16 9.37 4.11 -10.52
C PHE A 16 10.38 2.94 -10.57
N LEU A 17 9.89 1.69 -10.58
CA LEU A 17 10.73 0.50 -10.73
C LEU A 17 11.59 0.57 -12.00
N ALA A 18 10.98 0.90 -13.13
CA ALA A 18 11.67 1.02 -14.41
C ALA A 18 12.75 2.12 -14.38
N THR A 19 12.45 3.27 -13.78
CA THR A 19 13.40 4.38 -13.64
C THR A 19 14.61 3.96 -12.80
N VAL A 20 14.38 3.28 -11.67
CA VAL A 20 15.47 2.76 -10.81
C VAL A 20 16.32 1.74 -11.58
N TYR A 21 15.69 0.79 -12.27
CA TYR A 21 16.37 -0.22 -13.07
C TYR A 21 17.27 0.40 -14.16
N LEU A 22 16.73 1.35 -14.92
CA LEU A 22 17.47 2.03 -15.97
C LEU A 22 18.63 2.85 -15.37
N SER A 23 18.36 3.62 -14.31
CA SER A 23 19.38 4.44 -13.63
C SER A 23 20.54 3.59 -13.12
N LEU A 24 20.26 2.44 -12.49
CA LEU A 24 21.30 1.53 -12.01
C LEU A 24 22.05 0.82 -13.14
N SER A 25 21.44 0.67 -14.32
CA SER A 25 22.06 0.00 -15.47
C SER A 25 22.91 0.94 -16.32
N TYR A 26 22.58 2.24 -16.39
CA TYR A 26 23.34 3.23 -17.16
C TYR A 26 24.55 3.80 -16.42
N ILE A 27 24.61 3.70 -15.09
CA ILE A 27 25.75 4.22 -14.31
C ILE A 27 26.88 3.18 -14.31
N GLU A 28 27.95 3.46 -15.05
CA GLU A 28 29.13 2.59 -15.15
C GLU A 28 30.03 2.62 -13.90
N LYS A 29 30.06 3.76 -13.18
CA LYS A 29 30.89 3.89 -11.97
C LYS A 29 30.21 3.21 -10.78
N TYR A 30 30.84 2.15 -10.27
CA TYR A 30 30.36 1.40 -9.09
C TYR A 30 30.01 2.30 -7.91
N ASN A 31 30.90 3.23 -7.52
CA ASN A 31 30.65 4.13 -6.39
C ASN A 31 29.38 4.97 -6.55
N ASN A 32 29.14 5.51 -7.74
CA ASN A 32 27.95 6.33 -8.01
C ASN A 32 26.67 5.48 -8.00
N ARG A 33 26.76 4.25 -8.55
CA ARG A 33 25.65 3.30 -8.55
C ARG A 33 25.31 2.83 -7.13
N ALA A 34 26.32 2.53 -6.32
CA ALA A 34 26.15 2.11 -4.93
C ALA A 34 25.50 3.20 -4.08
N ILE A 35 25.95 4.46 -4.23
CA ILE A 35 25.33 5.61 -3.54
C ILE A 35 23.86 5.75 -3.94
N LEU A 36 23.54 5.66 -5.24
CA LEU A 36 22.16 5.72 -5.72
C LEU A 36 21.32 4.56 -5.13
N ALA A 37 21.84 3.34 -5.17
CA ALA A 37 21.14 2.17 -4.65
C ALA A 37 20.87 2.30 -3.14
N ILE A 38 21.85 2.77 -2.35
CA ILE A 38 21.68 3.04 -0.92
C ILE A 38 20.59 4.10 -0.69
N ALA A 39 20.61 5.20 -1.45
CA ALA A 39 19.57 6.24 -1.34
C ALA A 39 18.17 5.70 -1.64
N VAL A 40 18.04 4.86 -2.68
CA VAL A 40 16.79 4.19 -3.04
C VAL A 40 16.35 3.20 -1.95
N LEU A 41 17.28 2.46 -1.33
CA LEU A 41 16.98 1.56 -0.22
C LEU A 41 16.48 2.33 1.02
N ILE A 42 17.07 3.48 1.34
CA ILE A 42 16.60 4.35 2.43
C ILE A 42 15.18 4.86 2.13
N TYR A 43 14.94 5.34 0.91
CA TYR A 43 13.60 5.74 0.47
C TYR A 43 12.60 4.59 0.59
N ALA A 44 13.00 3.39 0.16
CA ALA A 44 12.17 2.20 0.27
C ALA A 44 11.86 1.86 1.73
N GLY A 45 12.85 1.94 2.63
CA GLY A 45 12.64 1.75 4.07
C GLY A 45 11.62 2.73 4.66
N MET A 46 11.73 4.02 4.35
CA MET A 46 10.77 5.03 4.81
C MET A 46 9.35 4.77 4.28
N ARG A 47 9.26 4.36 3.02
CA ARG A 47 7.97 4.06 2.37
C ARG A 47 7.34 2.79 2.95
N ALA A 48 8.14 1.77 3.26
CA ALA A 48 7.67 0.55 3.91
C ALA A 48 7.13 0.83 5.32
N ALA A 49 7.83 1.64 6.12
CA ALA A 49 7.36 2.06 7.44
C ALA A 49 6.02 2.80 7.37
N SER A 50 5.84 3.64 6.35
CA SER A 50 4.57 4.34 6.10
C SER A 50 3.45 3.36 5.72
N ALA A 51 3.74 2.35 4.89
CA ALA A 51 2.77 1.31 4.52
C ALA A 51 2.35 0.46 5.73
N LEU A 52 3.28 0.08 6.61
CA LEU A 52 2.98 -0.65 7.86
C LEU A 52 2.02 0.15 8.76
N ARG A 53 2.21 1.47 8.86
CA ARG A 53 1.31 2.34 9.60
C ARG A 53 -0.10 2.34 9.00
N SER A 54 -0.21 2.35 7.67
CA SER A 54 -1.50 2.23 6.98
C SER A 54 -2.17 0.88 7.25
N PHE A 55 -1.44 -0.23 7.24
CA PHE A 55 -2.00 -1.55 7.60
C PHE A 55 -2.51 -1.61 9.04
N TYR A 56 -1.77 -1.03 10.00
CA TYR A 56 -2.24 -0.91 11.38
C TYR A 56 -3.56 -0.13 11.47
N PHE A 57 -3.67 0.96 10.71
CA PHE A 57 -4.90 1.75 10.63
C PHE A 57 -6.07 0.96 10.03
N PHE A 58 -5.85 0.18 8.96
CA PHE A 58 -6.89 -0.68 8.38
C PHE A 58 -7.37 -1.76 9.35
N GLN A 59 -6.45 -2.35 10.12
CA GLN A 59 -6.79 -3.31 11.17
C GLN A 59 -7.63 -2.68 12.30
N ARG A 60 -7.36 -1.42 12.65
CA ARG A 60 -8.19 -0.66 13.59
C ARG A 60 -9.59 -0.39 13.05
N ILE A 61 -9.71 -0.03 11.76
CA ILE A 61 -11.01 0.12 11.10
C ILE A 61 -11.78 -1.21 11.09
N GLU A 62 -11.12 -2.33 10.81
CA GLU A 62 -11.77 -3.64 10.81
C GLU A 62 -12.37 -4.00 12.17
N ARG A 63 -11.66 -3.72 13.27
CA ARG A 63 -12.21 -3.92 14.63
C ARG A 63 -13.42 -3.01 14.89
N LEU A 64 -13.32 -1.72 14.53
CA LEU A 64 -14.42 -0.76 14.66
C LEU A 64 -15.64 -1.15 13.81
N GLU A 65 -15.41 -1.73 12.63
CA GLU A 65 -16.47 -2.24 11.76
C GLU A 65 -17.23 -3.39 12.44
N ILE A 66 -16.51 -4.35 13.02
CA ILE A 66 -17.09 -5.50 13.73
C ILE A 66 -17.88 -5.03 14.96
N GLU A 67 -17.31 -4.12 15.75
CA GLU A 67 -17.97 -3.54 16.92
C GLU A 67 -19.22 -2.76 16.51
N SER A 68 -19.15 -1.96 15.44
CA SER A 68 -20.30 -1.21 14.91
C SER A 68 -21.41 -2.14 14.41
N ARG A 69 -21.05 -3.24 13.73
CA ARG A 69 -22.03 -4.26 13.31
C ARG A 69 -22.71 -4.92 14.50
N ARG A 70 -21.97 -5.22 15.57
CA ARG A 70 -22.53 -5.76 16.83
C ARG A 70 -23.46 -4.75 17.51
N VAL A 71 -23.07 -3.48 17.59
CA VAL A 71 -23.89 -2.42 18.18
C VAL A 71 -25.16 -2.21 17.36
N ILE A 72 -25.07 -2.17 16.03
CA ILE A 72 -26.24 -2.10 15.15
C ILE A 72 -27.18 -3.27 15.44
N ALA A 73 -26.65 -4.51 15.49
CA ALA A 73 -27.43 -5.71 15.77
C ALA A 73 -28.17 -5.64 17.13
N LEU A 74 -27.49 -5.19 18.19
CA LEU A 74 -28.08 -5.00 19.52
C LEU A 74 -29.14 -3.89 19.55
N VAL A 75 -28.88 -2.75 18.88
CA VAL A 75 -29.83 -1.63 18.79
C VAL A 75 -31.07 -2.00 17.98
N THR A 76 -30.94 -2.84 16.96
CA THR A 76 -32.09 -3.33 16.17
C THR A 76 -33.06 -4.23 16.93
N GLN A 77 -32.67 -4.78 18.09
CA GLN A 77 -33.62 -5.50 18.95
C GLN A 77 -34.68 -4.56 19.59
N GLY A 78 -34.45 -3.23 19.56
CA GLY A 78 -35.34 -2.20 20.12
C GLY A 78 -36.30 -1.51 19.14
N GLY A 79 -36.34 -1.90 17.85
CA GLY A 79 -37.28 -1.37 16.85
C GLY A 79 -36.67 -0.42 15.80
N ALA A 80 -37.18 -0.57 14.57
CA ALA A 80 -36.91 0.16 13.31
C ALA A 80 -35.43 0.30 12.86
N GLN A 81 -35.07 -0.41 11.78
CA GLN A 81 -33.80 -0.21 11.10
C GLN A 81 -33.73 1.17 10.44
N SER A 82 -32.68 1.95 10.71
CA SER A 82 -32.30 3.06 9.83
C SER A 82 -31.42 2.50 8.69
N PRO A 83 -31.91 2.41 7.44
CA PRO A 83 -31.16 1.87 6.29
C PRO A 83 -29.92 2.69 5.91
N ILE A 84 -29.74 3.86 6.52
CA ILE A 84 -28.58 4.73 6.34
C ILE A 84 -27.36 4.14 7.09
N LYS A 85 -27.55 3.61 8.31
CA LYS A 85 -26.44 3.10 9.15
C LYS A 85 -25.79 1.85 8.56
N THR A 86 -26.56 0.96 7.94
CA THR A 86 -26.07 -0.26 7.30
C THR A 86 -25.31 0.03 5.99
N LYS A 87 -25.77 1.02 5.21
CA LYS A 87 -25.07 1.49 4.00
C LYS A 87 -23.71 2.12 4.34
N THR A 88 -23.64 2.97 5.36
CA THR A 88 -22.37 3.59 5.79
C THR A 88 -21.33 2.55 6.21
N VAL A 89 -21.72 1.51 6.95
CA VAL A 89 -20.79 0.43 7.32
C VAL A 89 -20.29 -0.31 6.08
N ALA A 90 -21.17 -0.62 5.12
CA ALA A 90 -20.77 -1.26 3.86
C ALA A 90 -19.80 -0.40 3.03
N ASP A 91 -20.02 0.92 2.99
CA ASP A 91 -19.14 1.86 2.28
C ASP A 91 -17.75 1.93 2.93
N VAL A 92 -17.68 1.91 4.27
CA VAL A 92 -16.41 1.88 5.01
C VAL A 92 -15.66 0.55 4.78
N THR A 93 -16.35 -0.59 4.75
CA THR A 93 -15.74 -1.88 4.40
C THR A 93 -15.11 -1.83 3.01
N LEU A 94 -15.82 -1.23 2.05
CA LEU A 94 -15.37 -1.06 0.69
C LEU A 94 -14.15 -0.14 0.58
N LEU A 95 -14.15 0.99 1.30
CA LEU A 95 -13.01 1.91 1.38
C LEU A 95 -11.77 1.27 2.01
N ARG A 96 -11.95 0.46 3.07
CA ARG A 96 -10.86 -0.30 3.70
C ARG A 96 -10.20 -1.25 2.71
N ARG A 97 -10.99 -2.11 2.06
CA ARG A 97 -10.47 -3.10 1.10
C ARG A 97 -9.73 -2.44 -0.06
N ASP A 98 -10.24 -1.32 -0.58
CA ASP A 98 -9.54 -0.57 -1.63
C ASP A 98 -8.21 0.00 -1.14
N GLY A 99 -8.17 0.49 0.10
CA GLY A 99 -6.96 0.99 0.74
C GLY A 99 -5.92 -0.11 0.90
N GLU A 100 -6.33 -1.28 1.39
CA GLU A 100 -5.48 -2.45 1.56
C GLU A 100 -4.88 -2.90 0.22
N ILE A 101 -5.70 -3.02 -0.83
CA ILE A 101 -5.23 -3.41 -2.17
C ILE A 101 -4.17 -2.43 -2.70
N LYS A 102 -4.38 -1.12 -2.53
CA LYS A 102 -3.38 -0.11 -2.95
C LYS A 102 -2.08 -0.22 -2.15
N SER A 103 -2.18 -0.46 -0.85
CA SER A 103 -1.00 -0.69 0.00
C SER A 103 -0.25 -1.96 -0.37
N TYR A 104 -0.94 -3.04 -0.76
CA TYR A 104 -0.29 -4.25 -1.27
C TYR A 104 0.43 -4.03 -2.60
N ILE A 105 -0.19 -3.29 -3.53
CA ILE A 105 0.45 -2.93 -4.80
C ILE A 105 1.75 -2.16 -4.54
N ASP A 106 1.69 -1.12 -3.70
CA ASP A 106 2.88 -0.35 -3.33
C ASP A 106 3.96 -1.25 -2.71
N LEU A 107 3.60 -2.14 -1.78
CA LEU A 107 4.55 -3.01 -1.09
C LEU A 107 5.22 -4.01 -2.06
N PHE A 108 4.48 -4.55 -3.02
CA PHE A 108 5.01 -5.46 -4.04
C PHE A 108 6.11 -4.77 -4.88
N PHE A 109 5.82 -3.59 -5.41
CA PHE A 109 6.80 -2.85 -6.20
C PHE A 109 8.00 -2.40 -5.37
N LEU A 110 7.77 -2.02 -4.11
CA LEU A 110 8.83 -1.64 -3.20
C LEU A 110 9.78 -2.81 -2.93
N ALA A 111 9.24 -4.02 -2.71
CA ALA A 111 10.04 -5.23 -2.56
C ALA A 111 10.84 -5.54 -3.83
N ALA A 112 10.23 -5.41 -5.01
CA ALA A 112 10.94 -5.59 -6.28
C ALA A 112 12.10 -4.58 -6.46
N VAL A 113 11.89 -3.30 -6.10
CA VAL A 113 12.94 -2.27 -6.11
C VAL A 113 14.09 -2.66 -5.17
N VAL A 114 13.77 -3.10 -3.95
CA VAL A 114 14.78 -3.53 -2.97
C VAL A 114 15.60 -4.70 -3.52
N LEU A 115 14.94 -5.72 -4.08
CA LEU A 115 15.63 -6.86 -4.68
C LEU A 115 16.54 -6.45 -5.84
N LEU A 116 16.09 -5.54 -6.71
CA LEU A 116 16.93 -5.00 -7.79
C LEU A 116 18.15 -4.26 -7.27
N CYS A 117 17.97 -3.38 -6.28
CA CYS A 117 19.07 -2.65 -5.66
C CYS A 117 20.10 -3.60 -5.04
N VAL A 118 19.65 -4.59 -4.27
CA VAL A 118 20.54 -5.59 -3.66
C VAL A 118 21.23 -6.43 -4.72
N ALA A 119 20.51 -6.93 -5.73
CA ALA A 119 21.10 -7.73 -6.80
C ALA A 119 22.18 -6.97 -7.58
N LYS A 120 21.99 -5.67 -7.83
CA LYS A 120 22.96 -4.80 -8.49
C LYS A 120 24.12 -4.34 -7.60
N ILE A 121 23.99 -4.43 -6.28
CA ILE A 121 25.11 -4.20 -5.36
C ILE A 121 25.96 -5.47 -5.23
N VAL A 122 25.34 -6.65 -5.24
CA VAL A 122 26.02 -7.94 -4.98
C VAL A 122 26.66 -8.54 -6.24
N ASN A 123 26.03 -8.42 -7.41
CA ASN A 123 26.54 -9.02 -8.66
C ASN A 123 27.57 -8.15 -9.40
N ASP A 124 27.84 -6.95 -8.90
CA ASP A 124 28.78 -6.00 -9.49
C ASP A 124 29.99 -5.81 -8.57
#